data_AF-A0A0F9FG98-F1
#
_entry.id   AF-A0A0F9FG98-F1
#
_cell.length_a   1.000
_cell.length_b   1.000
_cell.length_c   1.000
_cell.angle_alpha   90.00
_cell.angle_beta   90.00
_cell.angle_gamma   90.00
#
_symmetry.space_group_name_H-M   'P 1'
#
loop_
_entity.id
_entity.type
_entity.pdbx_description
1 polymer ?
#
loop_
_entity_poly.entity_id
_entity_poly.type
_entity_poly.pdbx_seq_one_letter_code
_entity_poly.pdbx_strand_id
1 'polypeptide(L)'
;MKFRMIVKYKDSDAPPWNEDQDRPEIMSMEDAQAWSKAIIERFNDTLRPHENPRELVGVEDLHDAESNKHVWNKTNLVTIMGEHFGSWDTMECENCGITGKRHGWGDHGVGRDPEFKAPGYASCRQAKVLLERSRKMREKRASRD
;
A
#
# COMPACT_ATOMS: atom_id res chain seq x y z
N MET A 1 -2.83 -3.08 -7.51
CA MET A 1 -3.37 -2.02 -6.63
C MET A 1 -4.88 -2.13 -6.52
N LYS A 2 -5.44 -1.74 -5.38
CA LYS A 2 -6.88 -1.52 -5.22
C LYS A 2 -7.15 -0.03 -5.24
N PHE A 3 -8.05 0.43 -6.09
CA PHE A 3 -8.40 1.85 -6.24
C PHE A 3 -9.88 2.00 -6.56
N ARG A 4 -10.40 3.20 -6.34
CA ARG A 4 -11.80 3.57 -6.62
C ARG A 4 -11.83 4.58 -7.75
N MET A 5 -12.62 4.28 -8.77
CA MET A 5 -12.99 5.27 -9.77
C MET A 5 -14.24 6.01 -9.30
N ILE A 6 -14.22 7.34 -9.42
CA ILE A 6 -15.41 8.18 -9.22
C ILE A 6 -15.88 8.59 -10.60
N VAL A 7 -17.09 8.17 -10.97
CA VAL A 7 -17.62 8.30 -12.33
C VAL A 7 -18.97 9.02 -12.28
N LYS A 8 -19.28 9.83 -13.29
CA LYS A 8 -20.63 10.38 -13.49
C LYS A 8 -21.04 10.35 -14.96
N TYR A 9 -22.32 10.61 -15.22
CA TYR A 9 -22.77 10.90 -16.57
C TYR A 9 -22.46 12.36 -16.91
N LYS A 10 -21.94 12.59 -18.12
CA LYS A 10 -21.42 13.91 -18.54
C LYS A 10 -22.47 15.03 -18.49
N ASP A 11 -23.70 14.72 -18.89
CA ASP A 11 -24.79 15.68 -19.04
C ASP A 11 -25.98 15.36 -18.10
N SER A 12 -25.70 14.78 -16.93
CA SER A 12 -26.72 14.44 -15.94
C SER A 12 -26.41 15.07 -14.59
N ASP A 13 -27.45 15.53 -13.90
CA ASP A 13 -27.40 15.96 -12.50
C ASP A 13 -27.37 14.77 -11.52
N ALA A 14 -27.32 13.54 -12.03
CA ALA A 14 -27.15 12.36 -11.20
C ALA A 14 -25.85 12.46 -10.40
N PRO A 15 -25.85 12.11 -9.11
CA PRO A 15 -24.63 12.12 -8.31
C PRO A 15 -23.60 11.15 -8.88
N PRO A 16 -22.29 11.45 -8.73
CA PRO A 16 -21.26 10.50 -9.11
C PRO A 16 -21.40 9.20 -8.30
N TRP A 17 -21.00 8.09 -8.90
CA TRP A 17 -20.94 6.79 -8.26
C TRP A 17 -19.50 6.26 -8.23
N ASN A 18 -19.29 5.28 -7.36
CA ASN A 18 -17.99 4.67 -7.12
C ASN A 18 -17.91 3.30 -7.80
N GLU A 19 -16.81 3.04 -8.48
CA GLU A 19 -16.46 1.72 -9.02
C GLU A 19 -15.12 1.29 -8.43
N ASP A 20 -15.15 0.35 -7.47
CA ASP A 20 -13.96 -0.19 -6.83
C ASP A 20 -13.30 -1.22 -7.75
N GLN A 21 -11.98 -1.13 -7.92
CA GLN A 21 -11.17 -1.96 -8.81
C GLN A 21 -10.07 -2.65 -8.02
N ASP A 22 -9.89 -3.95 -8.28
CA ASP A 22 -8.75 -4.74 -7.78
C ASP A 22 -7.93 -5.21 -8.98
N ARG A 23 -6.81 -4.52 -9.21
CA ARG A 23 -5.96 -4.67 -10.40
C ARG A 23 -4.52 -4.84 -9.98
N PRO A 24 -4.07 -6.06 -9.59
CA PRO A 24 -2.71 -6.29 -9.11
C PRO A 24 -1.63 -5.88 -10.13
N GLU A 25 -1.94 -5.86 -11.42
CA GLU A 25 -1.08 -5.41 -12.52
C GLU A 25 -0.82 -3.90 -12.52
N ILE A 26 -1.68 -3.10 -11.89
CA ILE A 26 -1.51 -1.65 -11.76
C ILE A 26 -0.70 -1.38 -10.49
N MET A 27 0.45 -0.73 -10.67
CA MET A 27 1.47 -0.56 -9.64
C MET A 27 1.58 0.87 -9.11
N SER A 28 0.94 1.85 -9.76
CA SER A 28 0.99 3.25 -9.38
C SER A 28 -0.36 3.96 -9.56
N MET A 29 -0.55 5.10 -8.89
CA MET A 29 -1.73 5.94 -9.07
C MET A 29 -1.79 6.61 -10.44
N GLU A 30 -0.62 6.90 -11.04
CA GLU A 30 -0.56 7.42 -12.40
C GLU A 30 -1.07 6.39 -13.40
N ASP A 31 -0.64 5.13 -13.27
CA ASP A 31 -1.14 4.02 -14.08
C ASP A 31 -2.64 3.76 -13.82
N ALA A 32 -3.08 3.84 -12.56
CA ALA A 32 -4.50 3.70 -12.21
C ALA A 32 -5.35 4.79 -12.88
N GLN A 33 -4.85 6.02 -12.93
CA GLN A 33 -5.54 7.13 -13.58
C GLN A 33 -5.56 7.00 -15.10
N ALA A 34 -4.44 6.60 -15.71
CA ALA A 34 -4.37 6.31 -17.15
C ALA A 34 -5.32 5.19 -17.56
N TRP A 35 -5.33 4.10 -16.79
CA TRP A 35 -6.23 2.96 -17.01
C TRP A 35 -7.70 3.36 -16.83
N SER A 36 -8.02 4.12 -15.79
CA SER A 36 -9.38 4.59 -15.50
C SER A 36 -9.91 5.51 -16.61
N LYS A 37 -9.03 6.31 -17.21
CA LYS A 37 -9.39 7.14 -18.37
C LYS A 37 -9.66 6.27 -19.60
N ALA A 38 -8.77 5.34 -19.90
CA ALA A 38 -8.88 4.46 -21.06
C ALA A 38 -10.15 3.57 -21.01
N ILE A 39 -10.55 3.10 -19.82
CA ILE A 39 -11.76 2.28 -19.69
C ILE A 39 -13.04 3.11 -19.91
N ILE A 40 -13.07 4.36 -19.45
CA ILE A 40 -14.20 5.28 -19.68
C ILE A 40 -14.29 5.67 -21.16
N GLU A 41 -13.17 5.96 -21.80
CA GLU A 41 -13.10 6.20 -23.25
C GLU A 41 -13.65 5.01 -24.02
N ARG A 42 -13.15 3.80 -23.74
CA ARG A 42 -13.64 2.57 -24.36
C ARG A 42 -15.12 2.32 -24.11
N PHE A 43 -15.62 2.60 -22.90
CA PHE A 43 -17.04 2.49 -22.60
C PHE A 43 -17.85 3.44 -23.51
N ASN A 44 -17.42 4.70 -23.59
CA ASN A 44 -18.08 5.73 -24.40
C ASN A 44 -18.05 5.40 -25.90
N ASP A 45 -16.98 4.78 -26.40
CA ASP A 45 -16.87 4.34 -27.80
C ASP A 45 -17.88 3.24 -28.16
N THR A 46 -18.37 2.49 -27.17
CA THR A 46 -19.33 1.38 -27.38
C THR A 46 -20.79 1.80 -27.21
N LEU A 47 -21.07 3.08 -26.98
CA LEU A 47 -22.41 3.58 -26.71
C LEU A 47 -23.31 3.51 -27.94
N ARG A 48 -24.55 3.13 -27.71
CA ARG A 48 -25.62 3.19 -28.70
C ARG A 48 -26.18 4.61 -28.78
N PRO A 49 -26.84 4.97 -29.89
CA PRO A 49 -27.65 6.19 -29.94
C PRO A 49 -28.62 6.21 -28.74
N HIS A 50 -28.65 7.33 -28.03
CA HIS A 50 -29.44 7.60 -26.81
C HIS A 50 -28.88 7.08 -25.47
N GLU A 51 -27.72 6.44 -25.46
CA GLU A 51 -27.02 6.15 -24.19
C GLU A 51 -26.17 7.35 -23.75
N ASN A 52 -26.09 7.58 -22.44
CA ASN A 52 -25.39 8.74 -21.88
C ASN A 52 -23.90 8.44 -21.68
N PRO A 53 -23.00 9.32 -22.16
CA PRO A 53 -21.58 9.17 -21.93
C PRO A 53 -21.21 9.36 -20.47
N ARG A 54 -20.18 8.62 -20.05
CA ARG A 54 -19.57 8.73 -18.73
C ARG A 54 -18.38 9.65 -18.76
N GLU A 55 -18.05 10.22 -17.61
CA GLU A 55 -16.82 10.95 -17.38
C GLU A 55 -16.18 10.53 -16.07
N LEU A 56 -14.85 10.49 -16.08
CA LEU A 56 -14.05 10.21 -14.89
C LEU A 56 -13.92 11.51 -14.09
N VAL A 57 -14.45 11.50 -12.87
CA VAL A 57 -14.34 12.62 -11.93
C VAL A 57 -13.03 12.53 -11.15
N GLY A 58 -12.62 11.32 -10.76
CA GLY A 58 -11.41 11.13 -9.96
C GLY A 58 -11.06 9.67 -9.75
N VAL A 59 -9.87 9.45 -9.20
CA VAL A 59 -9.38 8.12 -8.79
C VAL A 59 -8.81 8.23 -7.38
N GLU A 60 -9.29 7.41 -6.48
CA GLU A 60 -8.84 7.34 -5.09
C GLU A 60 -8.09 6.04 -4.84
N ASP A 61 -7.00 6.11 -4.08
CA ASP A 61 -6.30 4.92 -3.62
C ASP A 61 -7.11 4.25 -2.50
N LEU A 62 -7.54 2.99 -2.71
CA LEU A 62 -8.24 2.22 -1.69
C LEU A 62 -7.30 1.44 -0.79
N HIS A 63 -5.98 1.57 -0.97
CA HIS A 63 -5.01 0.98 -0.04
C HIS A 63 -5.07 1.58 1.38
N ASP A 64 -5.87 2.63 1.63
CA ASP A 64 -5.70 3.46 2.84
C ASP A 64 -6.38 2.95 4.13
N ALA A 65 -7.23 1.91 4.08
CA ALA A 65 -7.83 1.37 5.32
C ALA A 65 -6.97 0.27 6.00
N GLU A 66 -6.29 -0.57 5.22
CA GLU A 66 -5.57 -1.76 5.74
C GLU A 66 -4.06 -1.74 5.46
N SER A 67 -3.58 -1.04 4.42
CA SER A 67 -2.17 -1.14 4.01
C SER A 67 -1.20 -0.19 4.72
N ASN A 68 -1.68 0.79 5.51
CA ASN A 68 -0.80 1.72 6.22
C ASN A 68 -0.25 1.14 7.52
N LYS A 69 -0.93 0.16 8.13
CA LYS A 69 -0.50 -0.44 9.38
C LYS A 69 0.44 -1.61 9.13
N HIS A 70 1.33 -1.83 10.09
CA HIS A 70 2.18 -3.02 10.11
C HIS A 70 1.34 -4.24 10.50
N VAL A 71 1.46 -5.29 9.70
CA VAL A 71 0.89 -6.61 9.98
C VAL A 71 2.04 -7.51 10.41
N TRP A 72 2.16 -7.74 11.71
CA TRP A 72 3.34 -8.37 12.29
C TRP A 72 3.17 -9.88 12.42
N ASN A 73 4.10 -10.60 11.81
CA ASN A 73 4.25 -12.04 11.97
C ASN A 73 5.43 -12.39 12.85
N LYS A 74 5.23 -13.38 13.72
CA LYS A 74 6.31 -13.95 14.51
C LYS A 74 7.22 -14.80 13.62
N THR A 75 8.53 -14.56 13.68
CA THR A 75 9.53 -15.26 12.86
C THR A 75 10.30 -16.34 13.62
N ASN A 76 10.34 -16.28 14.95
CA ASN A 76 10.94 -17.32 15.79
C ASN A 76 9.92 -18.39 16.18
N LEU A 77 10.33 -19.67 16.19
CA LEU A 77 9.45 -20.77 16.61
C LEU A 77 9.07 -20.68 18.10
N VAL A 78 10.06 -20.40 18.94
CA VAL A 78 9.91 -20.31 20.39
C VAL A 78 10.31 -18.93 20.88
N THR A 79 9.61 -18.40 21.88
CA THR A 79 9.92 -17.11 22.49
C THR A 79 11.33 -17.13 23.08
N ILE A 80 12.10 -16.09 22.77
CA ILE A 80 13.50 -15.99 23.18
C ILE A 80 13.55 -15.41 24.59
N MET A 81 14.29 -16.07 25.48
CA MET A 81 14.51 -15.64 26.85
C MET A 81 15.85 -14.88 26.93
N GLY A 82 15.81 -13.59 27.23
CA GLY A 82 17.00 -12.80 27.48
C GLY A 82 17.44 -12.86 28.94
N GLU A 83 18.76 -12.82 29.14
CA GLU A 83 19.38 -12.78 30.47
C GLU A 83 19.11 -11.46 31.21
N HIS A 84 18.88 -10.36 30.48
CA HIS A 84 18.68 -9.02 31.07
C HIS A 84 17.44 -8.26 30.58
N PHE A 85 16.90 -8.61 29.40
CA PHE A 85 15.87 -7.81 28.72
C PHE A 85 14.49 -8.48 28.68
N GLY A 86 14.28 -9.49 29.54
CA GLY A 86 13.05 -10.29 29.55
C GLY A 86 12.92 -11.17 28.30
N SER A 87 11.70 -11.65 28.05
CA SER A 87 11.41 -12.49 26.89
C SER A 87 10.89 -11.67 25.70
N TRP A 88 11.24 -12.08 24.49
CA TRP A 88 10.75 -11.45 23.27
C TRP A 88 10.50 -12.44 22.13
N ASP A 89 9.61 -12.02 21.23
CA ASP A 89 9.43 -12.61 19.92
C ASP A 89 10.05 -11.71 18.85
N THR A 90 10.71 -12.31 17.88
CA THR A 90 11.15 -11.60 16.67
C THR A 90 9.97 -11.53 15.71
N MET A 91 9.76 -10.35 15.15
CA MET A 91 8.61 -10.04 14.32
C MET A 91 9.08 -9.48 12.98
N GLU A 92 8.35 -9.79 11.92
CA GLU A 92 8.52 -9.20 10.58
C GLU A 92 7.15 -8.74 10.07
N CYS A 93 7.11 -7.56 9.45
CA CYS A 93 5.88 -7.06 8.86
C CYS A 93 5.62 -7.73 7.51
N GLU A 94 4.51 -8.46 7.37
CA GLU A 94 4.12 -9.12 6.10
C GLU A 94 4.00 -8.12 4.94
N ASN A 95 3.57 -6.90 5.25
CA ASN A 95 3.29 -5.90 4.23
C ASN A 95 4.57 -5.26 3.68
N CYS A 96 5.57 -4.94 4.51
CA CYS A 96 6.74 -4.16 4.09
C CYS A 96 8.10 -4.78 4.44
N GLY A 97 8.14 -5.89 5.17
CA GLY A 97 9.37 -6.64 5.48
C GLY A 97 10.27 -6.00 6.54
N ILE A 98 9.85 -4.90 7.20
CA ILE A 98 10.63 -4.38 8.33
C ILE A 98 10.51 -5.32 9.53
N THR A 99 11.53 -5.33 10.37
CA THR A 99 11.60 -6.20 11.55
C THR A 99 11.39 -5.43 12.85
N GLY A 100 11.05 -6.18 13.89
CA GLY A 100 10.90 -5.66 15.24
C GLY A 100 10.85 -6.77 16.28
N LYS A 101 10.62 -6.36 17.53
CA LYS A 101 10.53 -7.24 18.68
C LYS A 101 9.26 -6.95 19.47
N ARG A 102 8.56 -8.02 19.85
CA ARG A 102 7.45 -7.95 20.81
C ARG A 102 7.96 -8.43 22.16
N HIS A 103 7.94 -7.55 23.16
CA HIS A 103 8.35 -7.88 24.53
C HIS A 103 7.13 -8.20 25.40
N GLY A 104 7.11 -9.40 25.99
CA GLY A 104 6.03 -9.85 26.88
C GLY A 104 4.66 -10.05 26.20
N TRP A 105 3.60 -10.06 27.02
CA TRP A 105 2.20 -10.33 26.63
C TRP A 105 1.29 -9.09 26.69
N GLY A 106 1.83 -7.91 27.00
CA GLY A 106 1.05 -6.68 27.21
C GLY A 106 0.77 -5.88 25.94
N ASP A 107 -0.08 -4.85 26.06
CA ASP A 107 -0.55 -3.95 24.98
C ASP A 107 0.54 -3.07 24.33
N HIS A 108 1.82 -3.24 24.70
CA HIS A 108 2.92 -2.41 24.21
C HIS A 108 3.25 -2.62 22.72
N GLY A 109 2.63 -3.62 22.07
CA GLY A 109 2.77 -3.86 20.64
C GLY A 109 4.18 -4.31 20.22
N VAL A 110 4.47 -4.23 18.93
CA VAL A 110 5.79 -4.57 18.37
C VAL A 110 6.64 -3.30 18.28
N GLY A 111 7.79 -3.32 18.96
CA GLY A 111 8.82 -2.28 18.83
C GLY A 111 9.69 -2.53 17.59
N ARG A 112 9.74 -1.58 16.67
CA ARG A 112 10.58 -1.66 15.46
C ARG A 112 12.06 -1.75 15.83
N ASP A 113 12.83 -2.53 15.06
CA ASP A 113 14.27 -2.65 15.26
C ASP A 113 15.00 -1.31 15.06
N PRO A 114 16.21 -1.13 15.64
CA PRO A 114 16.93 0.14 15.59
C PRO A 114 17.08 0.75 14.19
N GLU A 115 17.28 -0.09 13.17
CA GLU A 115 17.39 0.33 11.78
C GLU A 115 16.07 0.89 11.19
N PHE A 116 14.93 0.55 11.80
CA PHE A 116 13.58 0.97 11.38
C PHE A 116 12.92 1.93 12.38
N LYS A 117 13.69 2.58 13.27
CA LYS A 117 13.14 3.53 14.26
C LYS A 117 12.71 4.87 13.67
N ALA A 118 13.22 5.26 12.50
CA ALA A 118 12.89 6.55 11.91
C ALA A 118 11.37 6.72 11.68
N PRO A 119 10.83 7.95 11.74
CA PRO A 119 9.40 8.19 11.55
C PRO A 119 8.85 7.64 10.23
N GLY A 120 9.64 7.64 9.17
CA GLY A 120 9.24 7.10 7.86
C GLY A 120 9.06 5.57 7.83
N TYR A 121 9.37 4.84 8.89
CA TYR A 121 9.02 3.42 9.03
C TYR A 121 7.79 3.21 9.93
N ALA A 122 7.11 4.27 10.36
CA ALA A 122 5.93 4.15 11.22
C ALA A 122 4.71 3.56 10.48
N SER A 123 4.69 3.65 9.15
CA SER A 123 3.70 3.03 8.28
C SER A 123 4.35 2.17 7.21
N CYS A 124 3.64 1.13 6.76
CA CYS A 124 4.10 0.26 5.68
C CYS A 124 4.36 1.01 4.38
N ARG A 125 3.50 1.98 4.06
CA ARG A 125 3.61 2.79 2.84
C ARG A 125 4.93 3.54 2.78
N GLN A 126 5.27 4.28 3.84
CA GLN A 126 6.51 5.04 3.89
C GLN A 126 7.73 4.12 4.00
N ALA A 127 7.60 3.01 4.75
CA ALA A 127 8.65 2.01 4.87
C ALA A 127 9.06 1.45 3.50
N LYS A 128 8.09 1.06 2.66
CA LYS A 128 8.37 0.56 1.29
C LYS A 128 9.17 1.55 0.45
N VAL A 129 8.80 2.83 0.48
CA VAL A 129 9.52 3.89 -0.25
C VAL A 129 10.96 4.02 0.24
N LEU A 130 11.19 3.98 1.55
CA LEU A 130 12.53 4.08 2.12
C LEU A 130 13.39 2.85 1.82
N LEU A 131 12.80 1.66 1.91
CA LEU A 131 13.48 0.40 1.60
C LEU A 131 13.90 0.35 0.13
N GLU A 132 13.02 0.74 -0.79
CA GLU A 132 13.34 0.79 -2.22
C GLU A 132 14.47 1.81 -2.52
N ARG A 133 14.41 2.99 -1.89
CA ARG A 133 15.48 4.00 -2.01
C ARG A 133 16.81 3.46 -1.49
N SER A 134 16.80 2.80 -0.33
CA SER A 134 18.00 2.17 0.25
C SER A 134 18.58 1.10 -0.67
N ARG A 135 17.72 0.24 -1.25
CA ARG A 135 18.12 -0.78 -2.22
C ARG A 135 18.80 -0.19 -3.44
N LYS A 136 18.17 0.79 -4.10
CA LYS A 136 18.73 1.49 -5.27
C LYS A 136 20.08 2.17 -4.95
N MET A 137 20.22 2.75 -3.76
CA MET A 137 21.49 3.35 -3.34
C MET A 137 22.59 2.31 -3.15
N ARG A 138 22.26 1.12 -2.61
CA ARG A 138 23.22 0.00 -2.46
C ARG A 138 23.64 -0.56 -3.82
N GLU A 139 22.70 -0.82 -4.72
CA GLU A 139 22.96 -1.29 -6.09
C GLU A 139 23.85 -0.30 -6.87
N LYS A 140 23.59 1.00 -6.74
CA LYS A 140 24.40 2.05 -7.38
C LYS A 140 25.82 2.14 -6.81
N ARG A 141 26.02 1.78 -5.53
CA ARG A 141 27.37 1.71 -4.93
C ARG A 141 28.09 0.46 -5.41
N ALA A 142 27.44 -0.69 -5.37
CA ALA A 142 28.01 -1.96 -5.80
C ALA A 142 28.39 -2.02 -7.29
N SER A 143 27.74 -1.21 -8.15
CA SER A 143 28.07 -1.11 -9.59
C SER A 143 29.23 -0.15 -9.90
N ARG A 144 29.77 0.54 -8.89
CA ARG A 144 30.93 1.43 -9.03
C ARG A 144 32.25 0.79 -8.57
N ASP A 145 32.17 -0.36 -7.92
CA ASP A 145 33.29 -1.20 -7.49
C ASP A 145 33.58 -2.28 -8.54
#